data_AF-A0A967GNK1-F1
#
_entry.id   AF-A0A967GNK1-F1
#
_cell.length_a   1.000
_cell.length_b   1.000
_cell.length_c   1.000
_cell.angle_alpha   90.00
_cell.angle_beta   90.00
_cell.angle_gamma   90.00
#
_symmetry.space_group_name_H-M   'P 1'
#
loop_
_entity.id
_entity.type
_entity.pdbx_description
1 polymer ?
#
loop_
_entity_poly.entity_id
_entity_poly.type
_entity_poly.pdbx_seq_one_letter_code
_entity_poly.pdbx_strand_id
1 'polypeptide(L)'
;MYLTSGQVANIARNWVKNDLSEAEVRDLVGRKYRRRSGGALRRGEMGVAGTARVQLDEMVREYGMKFSGKWLNGAARNIARGRRSVGDYEGYIREQAARKFKAIAPDIREGRTVREILEPYMQVAADELGHVAPTMMNTTYWKWNKPVSGDKQMTMDEWVRTLRGDKRYGYDRSRNATRQASILAREMMSKMGAS
;
A
#
# COMPACT_ATOMS: atom_id res chain seq x y z
N MET A 1 -7.86 9.93 7.23
CA MET A 1 -8.79 9.88 8.38
C MET A 1 -8.60 11.20 9.13
N TYR A 2 -9.63 12.04 9.20
CA TYR A 2 -9.53 13.35 9.85
C TYR A 2 -10.01 13.25 11.30
N LEU A 3 -9.24 13.78 12.24
CA LEU A 3 -9.62 13.90 13.65
C LEU A 3 -10.69 14.98 13.80
N THR A 4 -11.66 14.78 14.70
CA THR A 4 -12.63 15.82 15.02
C THR A 4 -12.00 16.94 15.85
N SER A 5 -12.57 18.14 15.82
CA SER A 5 -12.04 19.30 16.56
C SER A 5 -11.89 19.03 18.06
N GLY A 6 -12.81 18.26 18.66
CA GLY A 6 -12.71 17.84 20.06
C GLY A 6 -11.60 16.81 20.32
N GLN A 7 -11.25 15.98 19.35
CA GLN A 7 -10.13 15.04 19.45
C GLN A 7 -8.79 15.78 19.37
N VAL A 8 -8.66 16.73 18.44
CA VAL A 8 -7.48 17.59 18.30
C VAL A 8 -7.25 18.40 19.58
N ALA A 9 -8.30 19.03 20.14
CA ALA A 9 -8.20 19.79 21.40
C ALA A 9 -7.77 18.92 22.60
N ASN A 10 -8.19 17.65 22.64
CA ASN A 10 -7.76 16.70 23.67
C ASN A 10 -6.31 16.24 23.51
N ILE A 11 -5.82 16.11 22.27
CA ILE A 11 -4.41 15.76 22.01
C ILE A 11 -3.52 16.94 22.38
N ALA A 12 -3.87 18.15 21.95
CA ALA A 12 -3.14 19.38 22.26
C ALA A 12 -3.03 19.63 23.78
N ARG A 13 -4.11 19.40 24.53
CA ARG A 13 -4.07 19.51 26.00
C ARG A 13 -3.12 18.49 26.66
N ASN A 14 -3.05 17.26 26.15
CA ASN A 14 -2.14 16.24 26.68
C ASN A 14 -0.68 16.47 26.25
N TRP A 15 -0.47 17.08 25.08
CA TRP A 15 0.84 17.47 24.60
C TRP A 15 1.47 18.51 25.52
N VAL A 16 0.76 19.62 25.76
CA VAL A 16 1.26 20.72 26.62
C VAL A 16 1.40 20.29 28.08
N LYS A 17 0.47 19.47 28.59
CA LYS A 17 0.49 19.06 30.00
C LYS A 17 1.64 18.12 30.35
N ASN A 18 2.10 17.30 29.40
CA ASN A 18 3.08 16.24 29.67
C ASN A 18 4.37 16.39 28.87
N ASP A 19 4.59 17.55 28.24
CA ASP A 19 5.78 17.88 27.45
C ASP A 19 6.19 16.79 26.44
N LEU A 20 5.19 16.25 25.75
CA LEU A 20 5.41 15.12 24.83
C LEU A 20 6.15 15.57 23.57
N SER A 21 7.07 14.75 23.08
CA SER A 21 7.66 14.94 21.76
C SER A 21 6.66 14.68 20.63
N GLU A 22 6.92 15.21 19.43
CA GLU A 22 6.05 14.97 18.25
C GLU A 22 5.88 13.48 17.94
N ALA A 23 6.92 12.68 18.18
CA ALA A 23 6.89 11.22 18.02
C ALA A 23 5.92 10.56 19.02
N GLU A 24 5.91 11.00 20.26
CA GLU A 24 5.00 10.50 21.31
C GLU A 24 3.55 10.95 21.07
N VAL A 25 3.35 12.18 20.56
CA VAL A 25 2.03 12.67 20.14
C VAL A 25 1.48 11.82 18.99
N ARG A 26 2.31 11.53 17.98
CA ARG A 26 1.93 10.69 16.83
C ARG A 26 1.55 9.27 17.28
N ASP A 27 2.29 8.71 18.23
CA ASP A 27 1.99 7.41 18.84
C ASP A 27 0.72 7.45 19.70
N LEU A 28 0.49 8.50 20.49
CA LEU A 28 -0.73 8.71 21.28
C LEU A 28 -1.99 8.79 20.39
N VAL A 29 -1.89 9.54 19.29
CA VAL A 29 -2.94 9.64 18.26
C VAL A 29 -3.22 8.27 17.64
N GLY A 30 -2.17 7.52 17.32
CA GLY A 30 -2.25 6.16 16.80
C GLY A 30 -2.92 5.19 17.78
N ARG A 31 -2.57 5.23 19.07
CA ARG A 31 -3.13 4.36 20.11
C ARG A 31 -4.60 4.64 20.40
N LYS A 32 -5.00 5.91 20.45
CA LYS A 32 -6.32 6.31 20.96
C LYS A 32 -7.44 6.28 19.92
N TYR A 33 -7.13 6.52 18.64
CA TYR A 33 -8.15 6.73 17.61
C TYR A 33 -8.11 5.72 16.45
N ARG A 34 -7.14 4.81 16.42
CA ARG A 34 -7.07 3.73 15.42
C ARG A 34 -7.88 2.51 15.90
N ARG A 35 -9.21 2.58 15.85
CA ARG A 35 -10.11 1.40 15.93
C ARG A 35 -11.10 1.36 14.77
N ARG A 36 -10.72 0.65 13.69
CA ARG A 36 -11.53 -0.38 12.99
C ARG A 36 -10.73 -0.97 11.83
N SER A 37 -10.11 -2.14 12.02
CA SER A 37 -10.02 -3.17 10.97
C SER A 37 -9.56 -4.51 11.57
N GLY A 38 -10.46 -5.49 11.42
CA GLY A 38 -10.31 -6.94 11.53
C GLY A 38 -9.12 -7.57 12.27
N GLY A 39 -9.41 -8.20 13.41
CA GLY A 39 -8.56 -9.22 14.03
C GLY A 39 -8.40 -8.99 15.53
N ALA A 40 -9.33 -9.52 16.33
CA ALA A 40 -9.32 -9.36 17.78
C ALA A 40 -8.10 -10.06 18.42
N LEU A 41 -7.07 -9.29 18.74
CA LEU A 41 -6.17 -9.66 19.83
C LEU A 41 -6.90 -9.48 21.16
N ARG A 42 -6.69 -10.40 22.09
CA ARG A 42 -7.38 -10.42 23.39
C ARG A 42 -7.09 -9.10 24.13
N ARG A 43 -8.09 -8.64 24.90
CA ARG A 43 -8.25 -7.30 25.50
C ARG A 43 -7.08 -6.77 26.37
N GLY A 44 -6.00 -7.53 26.56
CA GLY A 44 -4.76 -7.13 27.24
C GLY A 44 -3.50 -7.01 26.36
N GLU A 45 -3.56 -7.35 25.07
CA GLU A 45 -2.40 -7.30 24.14
C GLU A 45 -2.29 -5.98 23.35
N MET A 46 -3.11 -4.97 23.65
CA MET A 46 -3.00 -3.60 23.09
C MET A 46 -1.82 -2.79 23.70
N GLY A 47 -0.77 -3.47 24.15
CA GLY A 47 0.51 -2.88 24.57
C GLY A 47 1.52 -2.84 23.42
N VAL A 48 2.82 -2.79 23.74
CA VAL A 48 3.94 -2.75 22.78
C VAL A 48 3.82 -3.79 21.65
N ALA A 49 3.33 -4.99 21.97
CA ALA A 49 3.12 -6.06 20.98
C ALA A 49 2.04 -5.71 19.93
N GLY A 50 0.95 -5.05 20.33
CA GLY A 50 -0.09 -4.61 19.41
C GLY A 50 0.43 -3.59 18.40
N THR A 51 1.17 -2.58 18.88
CA THR A 51 1.81 -1.56 18.03
C THR A 51 2.82 -2.20 17.08
N ALA A 52 3.69 -3.08 17.60
CA ALA A 52 4.68 -3.79 16.79
C ALA A 52 4.03 -4.64 15.68
N ARG A 53 2.90 -5.31 15.96
CA ARG A 53 2.17 -6.07 14.94
C ARG A 53 1.68 -5.18 13.81
N VAL A 54 1.08 -4.03 14.13
CA VAL A 54 0.56 -3.09 13.13
C VAL A 54 1.70 -2.55 12.26
N GLN A 55 2.80 -2.15 12.89
CA GLN A 55 3.99 -1.67 12.18
C GLN A 55 4.57 -2.75 11.25
N LEU A 56 4.66 -4.00 11.70
CA LEU A 56 5.12 -5.11 10.88
C LEU A 56 4.14 -5.41 9.72
N ASP A 57 2.83 -5.37 9.95
CA ASP A 57 1.85 -5.58 8.88
C ASP A 57 1.93 -4.49 7.81
N GLU A 58 2.11 -3.22 8.22
CA GLU A 58 2.32 -2.09 7.33
C GLU A 58 3.62 -2.27 6.52
N MET A 59 4.74 -2.56 7.20
CA MET A 59 6.03 -2.83 6.55
C MET A 59 5.97 -3.99 5.55
N VAL A 60 5.33 -5.10 5.92
CA VAL A 60 5.14 -6.25 5.02
C VAL A 60 4.36 -5.85 3.76
N ARG A 61 3.36 -4.97 3.89
CA ARG A 61 2.63 -4.42 2.74
C ARG A 61 3.50 -3.48 1.91
N GLU A 62 4.28 -2.59 2.51
CA GLU A 62 5.20 -1.70 1.76
C GLU A 62 6.17 -2.50 0.88
N TYR A 63 6.66 -3.63 1.38
CA TYR A 63 7.51 -4.55 0.62
C TYR A 63 6.75 -5.54 -0.28
N GLY A 64 5.43 -5.38 -0.47
CA GLY A 64 4.63 -6.23 -1.38
C GLY A 64 4.56 -7.70 -0.97
N MET A 65 4.80 -7.98 0.32
CA MET A 65 4.82 -9.32 0.91
C MET A 65 3.51 -9.61 1.64
N LYS A 66 3.22 -10.89 1.88
CA LYS A 66 2.08 -11.30 2.71
C LYS A 66 2.56 -12.38 3.67
N PHE A 67 2.54 -12.07 4.95
CA PHE A 67 2.87 -13.03 6.00
C PHE A 67 1.63 -13.46 6.78
N SER A 68 1.71 -14.65 7.38
CA SER A 68 0.61 -15.20 8.16
C SER A 68 0.41 -14.40 9.44
N GLY A 69 -0.83 -14.35 9.94
CA GLY A 69 -1.13 -13.72 11.24
C GLY A 69 -0.35 -14.35 12.39
N LYS A 70 -0.03 -15.66 12.30
CA LYS A 70 0.82 -16.38 13.25
C LYS A 70 2.26 -15.85 13.24
N TRP A 71 2.83 -15.61 12.06
CA TRP A 71 4.17 -15.04 11.93
C TRP A 71 4.21 -13.63 12.52
N LEU A 72 3.26 -12.76 12.15
CA LEU A 72 3.17 -11.38 12.65
C LEU A 72 3.02 -11.33 14.18
N ASN A 73 2.18 -12.20 14.76
CA ASN A 73 2.03 -12.31 16.22
C ASN A 73 3.28 -12.85 16.92
N GLY A 74 4.03 -13.74 16.27
CA GLY A 74 5.32 -14.22 16.78
C GLY A 74 6.36 -13.10 16.80
N ALA A 75 6.50 -12.41 15.66
CA ALA A 75 7.44 -11.30 15.49
C ALA A 75 7.16 -10.15 16.47
N ALA A 76 5.89 -9.74 16.57
CA ALA A 76 5.46 -8.69 17.49
C ALA A 76 5.74 -9.01 18.96
N ARG A 77 5.53 -10.27 19.39
CA ARG A 77 5.86 -10.69 20.76
C ARG A 77 7.36 -10.70 21.02
N ASN A 78 8.18 -11.05 20.01
CA ASN A 78 9.64 -10.99 20.15
C ASN A 78 10.13 -9.54 20.32
N ILE A 79 9.53 -8.59 19.58
CA ILE A 79 9.81 -7.15 19.74
C ILE A 79 9.41 -6.68 21.13
N ALA A 80 8.18 -7.00 21.57
CA ALA A 80 7.69 -6.57 22.88
C ALA A 80 8.49 -7.15 24.06
N ARG A 81 9.20 -8.27 23.85
CA ARG A 81 10.09 -8.90 24.83
C ARG A 81 11.55 -8.45 24.73
N GLY A 82 11.86 -7.49 23.85
CA GLY A 82 13.23 -7.02 23.62
C GLY A 82 14.18 -8.04 23.00
N ARG A 83 13.66 -9.14 22.43
CA ARG A 83 14.50 -10.22 21.86
C ARG A 83 15.00 -9.91 20.45
N ARG A 84 14.26 -9.07 19.72
CA ARG A 84 14.58 -8.60 18.37
C ARG A 84 14.06 -7.19 18.18
N SER A 85 14.75 -6.41 17.38
CA SER A 85 14.34 -5.06 16.99
C SER A 85 13.34 -5.09 15.83
N VAL A 86 12.69 -3.96 15.54
CA VAL A 86 11.92 -3.77 14.31
C VAL A 86 12.83 -3.88 13.08
N GLY A 87 14.05 -3.33 13.16
CA GLY A 87 15.04 -3.37 12.08
C GLY A 87 15.47 -4.80 11.71
N ASP A 88 15.53 -5.73 12.67
CA ASP A 88 15.85 -7.14 12.40
C ASP A 88 14.78 -7.78 11.50
N TYR A 89 13.51 -7.45 11.74
CA TYR A 89 12.41 -7.93 10.91
C TYR A 89 12.33 -7.19 9.58
N GLU A 90 12.67 -5.91 9.55
CA GLU A 90 12.78 -5.17 8.29
C GLU A 90 13.83 -5.80 7.37
N GLY A 91 15.03 -6.07 7.87
CA GLY A 91 16.07 -6.75 7.11
C GLY A 91 15.62 -8.12 6.59
N TYR A 92 14.89 -8.89 7.42
CA TYR A 92 14.28 -10.14 6.99
C TYR A 92 13.23 -9.93 5.88
N ILE A 93 12.30 -8.99 6.05
CA ILE A 93 11.24 -8.69 5.07
C ILE A 93 11.87 -8.23 3.75
N ARG A 94 12.86 -7.34 3.80
CA ARG A 94 13.60 -6.81 2.66
C ARG A 94 14.26 -7.94 1.86
N GLU A 95 14.96 -8.86 2.53
CA GLU A 95 15.59 -10.00 1.86
C GLU A 95 14.57 -10.96 1.25
N GLN A 96 13.45 -11.22 1.93
CA GLN A 96 12.37 -12.02 1.34
C GLN A 96 11.73 -11.34 0.11
N ALA A 97 11.57 -10.02 0.16
CA ALA A 97 11.07 -9.23 -0.96
C ALA A 97 12.05 -9.22 -2.14
N ALA A 98 13.35 -9.05 -1.90
CA ALA A 98 14.40 -9.10 -2.92
C ALA A 98 14.46 -10.46 -3.63
N ARG A 99 14.22 -11.56 -2.90
CA ARG A 99 14.10 -12.90 -3.51
C ARG A 99 12.87 -13.06 -4.39
N LYS A 100 11.75 -12.45 -3.99
CA LYS A 100 10.47 -12.52 -4.72
C LYS A 100 10.49 -11.64 -5.97
N PHE A 101 10.98 -10.41 -5.85
CA PHE A 101 10.96 -9.39 -6.90
C PHE A 101 12.35 -9.22 -7.50
N LYS A 102 12.80 -10.24 -8.24
CA LYS A 102 14.18 -10.34 -8.75
C LYS A 102 14.59 -9.14 -9.59
N ALA A 103 13.69 -8.63 -10.44
CA ALA A 103 13.94 -7.50 -11.33
C ALA A 103 14.36 -6.21 -10.58
N ILE A 104 13.90 -6.05 -9.34
CA ILE A 104 14.12 -4.85 -8.51
C ILE A 104 14.85 -5.20 -7.20
N ALA A 105 15.48 -6.38 -7.14
CA ALA A 105 16.19 -6.84 -5.96
C ALA A 105 17.33 -5.90 -5.52
N PRO A 106 18.11 -5.27 -6.43
CA PRO A 106 19.12 -4.28 -6.04
C PRO A 106 18.50 -3.09 -5.29
N ASP A 107 17.48 -2.44 -5.87
CA ASP A 107 16.76 -1.32 -5.25
C ASP A 107 16.20 -1.69 -3.87
N ILE A 108 15.62 -2.90 -3.74
CA ILE A 108 15.10 -3.38 -2.47
C ILE A 108 16.20 -3.50 -1.43
N ARG A 109 17.37 -4.03 -1.80
CA ARG A 109 18.51 -4.17 -0.87
C ARG A 109 19.11 -2.82 -0.48
N GLU A 110 19.06 -1.84 -1.36
CA GLU A 110 19.43 -0.45 -1.11
C GLU A 110 18.43 0.29 -0.19
N GLY A 111 17.31 -0.35 0.13
CA GLY A 111 16.34 0.13 1.12
C GLY A 111 15.06 0.69 0.52
N ARG A 112 14.92 0.72 -0.81
CA ARG A 112 13.67 1.12 -1.45
C ARG A 112 12.60 0.05 -1.23
N THR A 113 11.41 0.46 -0.86
CA THR A 113 10.26 -0.43 -0.73
C THR A 113 9.66 -0.76 -2.10
N VAL A 114 8.94 -1.88 -2.18
CA VAL A 114 8.23 -2.26 -3.42
C VAL A 114 7.16 -1.23 -3.77
N ARG A 115 6.52 -0.60 -2.78
CA ARG A 115 5.59 0.50 -3.01
C ARG A 115 6.27 1.69 -3.69
N GLU A 116 7.39 2.17 -3.16
CA GLU A 116 8.11 3.32 -3.74
C GLU A 116 8.55 3.06 -5.18
N ILE A 117 8.92 1.82 -5.51
CA ILE A 117 9.31 1.43 -6.86
C ILE A 117 8.08 1.36 -7.79
N LEU A 118 6.93 0.92 -7.27
CA LEU A 118 5.69 0.78 -8.04
C LEU A 118 4.90 2.09 -8.16
N GLU A 119 5.17 3.10 -7.35
CA GLU A 119 4.48 4.39 -7.35
C GLU A 119 4.22 4.96 -8.78
N PRO A 120 5.22 5.08 -9.68
CA PRO A 120 4.96 5.58 -11.04
C PRO A 120 3.98 4.71 -11.84
N TYR A 121 3.99 3.39 -11.66
CA TYR A 121 3.03 2.48 -12.30
C TYR A 121 1.62 2.64 -11.73
N MET A 122 1.53 2.90 -10.43
CA MET A 122 0.24 3.13 -9.76
C MET A 122 -0.40 4.44 -10.19
N GLN A 123 0.39 5.49 -10.40
CA GLN A 123 -0.09 6.77 -10.96
C GLN A 123 -0.64 6.56 -12.37
N VAL A 124 0.12 5.90 -13.26
CA VAL A 124 -0.35 5.59 -14.62
C VAL A 124 -1.60 4.71 -14.60
N ALA A 125 -1.67 3.72 -13.71
CA ALA A 125 -2.88 2.92 -13.56
C ALA A 125 -4.08 3.73 -13.08
N ALA A 126 -3.88 4.69 -12.18
CA ALA A 126 -4.94 5.56 -11.70
C ALA A 126 -5.49 6.44 -12.83
N ASP A 127 -4.60 7.01 -13.65
CA ASP A 127 -4.97 7.84 -14.79
C ASP A 127 -5.66 7.03 -15.89
N GLU A 128 -5.14 5.85 -16.23
CA GLU A 128 -5.70 4.97 -17.26
C GLU A 128 -7.08 4.44 -16.87
N LEU A 129 -7.26 4.04 -15.60
CA LEU A 129 -8.49 3.42 -15.14
C LEU A 129 -9.53 4.47 -14.69
N GLY A 130 -9.10 5.61 -14.15
CA GLY A 130 -9.96 6.74 -13.75
C GLY A 130 -10.95 6.44 -12.61
N HIS A 131 -10.86 5.27 -11.97
CA HIS A 131 -11.76 4.83 -10.90
C HIS A 131 -11.03 4.22 -9.69
N VAL A 132 -9.69 4.17 -9.73
CA VAL A 132 -8.86 3.64 -8.63
C VAL A 132 -7.76 4.64 -8.32
N ALA A 133 -7.69 5.09 -7.06
CA ALA A 133 -6.61 5.94 -6.60
C ALA A 133 -5.36 5.09 -6.28
N PRO A 134 -4.13 5.63 -6.43
CA PRO A 134 -2.88 4.92 -6.13
C PRO A 134 -2.84 4.34 -4.71
N THR A 135 -3.37 5.07 -3.71
CA THR A 135 -3.43 4.65 -2.31
C THR A 135 -4.30 3.42 -2.06
N MET A 136 -5.21 3.09 -2.99
CA MET A 136 -6.05 1.89 -2.95
C MET A 136 -5.36 0.67 -3.60
N MET A 137 -4.21 0.87 -4.24
CA MET A 137 -3.45 -0.18 -4.91
C MET A 137 -2.53 -0.90 -3.91
N ASN A 138 -2.99 -2.07 -3.46
CA ASN A 138 -2.24 -2.91 -2.54
C ASN A 138 -1.18 -3.74 -3.30
N THR A 139 0.09 -3.41 -3.09
CA THR A 139 1.30 -4.08 -3.63
C THR A 139 1.37 -5.58 -3.33
N THR A 140 0.65 -6.07 -2.31
CA THR A 140 0.58 -7.51 -2.00
C THR A 140 -0.28 -8.28 -2.99
N TYR A 141 -1.15 -7.59 -3.75
CA TYR A 141 -1.98 -8.19 -4.78
C TYR A 141 -1.21 -8.30 -6.08
N TRP A 142 -1.27 -9.50 -6.68
CA TRP A 142 -0.56 -9.85 -7.91
C TRP A 142 -0.82 -8.84 -9.05
N LYS A 143 -2.01 -8.26 -9.10
CA LYS A 143 -2.37 -7.29 -10.15
C LYS A 143 -1.56 -6.01 -10.08
N TRP A 144 -1.22 -5.54 -8.88
CA TRP A 144 -0.56 -4.24 -8.68
C TRP A 144 0.96 -4.36 -8.60
N ASN A 145 1.50 -5.55 -8.33
CA ASN A 145 2.94 -5.81 -8.40
C ASN A 145 3.38 -6.48 -9.71
N LYS A 146 2.47 -6.70 -10.66
CA LYS A 146 2.77 -7.27 -11.97
C LYS A 146 3.94 -6.57 -12.69
N PRO A 147 4.10 -5.23 -12.65
CA PRO A 147 5.22 -4.56 -13.31
C PRO A 147 6.62 -5.00 -12.85
N VAL A 148 6.74 -5.54 -11.63
CA VAL A 148 8.02 -5.89 -11.01
C VAL A 148 8.14 -7.38 -10.64
N SER A 149 7.14 -8.20 -10.99
CA SER A 149 7.06 -9.61 -10.60
C SER A 149 7.76 -10.58 -11.57
N GLY A 150 8.21 -10.11 -12.73
CA GLY A 150 8.96 -10.90 -13.71
C GLY A 150 10.47 -10.87 -13.48
N ASP A 151 11.22 -11.47 -14.41
CA ASP A 151 12.70 -11.40 -14.42
C ASP A 151 13.20 -10.00 -14.81
N LYS A 152 12.38 -9.23 -15.54
CA LYS A 152 12.61 -7.84 -15.89
C LYS A 152 11.41 -7.00 -15.48
N GLN A 153 11.69 -5.75 -15.15
CA GLN A 153 10.67 -4.76 -14.89
C GLN A 153 9.97 -4.38 -16.20
N MET A 154 8.64 -4.26 -16.18
CA MET A 154 7.86 -3.82 -17.33
C MET A 154 8.18 -2.37 -17.67
N THR A 155 8.23 -2.05 -18.96
CA THR A 155 8.20 -0.65 -19.38
C THR A 155 6.83 -0.03 -19.10
N MET A 156 6.74 1.30 -19.11
CA MET A 156 5.45 1.96 -18.89
C MET A 156 4.46 1.62 -20.01
N ASP A 157 4.92 1.49 -21.26
CA ASP A 157 4.06 1.10 -22.38
C ASP A 157 3.56 -0.34 -22.28
N GLU A 158 4.39 -1.27 -21.80
CA GLU A 158 3.96 -2.63 -21.48
C GLU A 158 2.90 -2.65 -20.39
N TRP A 159 3.06 -1.78 -19.39
CA TRP A 159 2.09 -1.63 -18.32
C TRP A 159 0.75 -1.09 -18.82
N VAL A 160 0.76 -0.01 -19.61
CA VAL A 160 -0.45 0.55 -20.22
C VAL A 160 -1.14 -0.47 -21.12
N ARG A 161 -0.39 -1.19 -21.97
CA ARG A 161 -0.95 -2.28 -22.79
C ARG A 161 -1.57 -3.39 -21.92
N THR A 162 -0.93 -3.73 -20.81
CA THR A 162 -1.47 -4.70 -19.85
C THR A 162 -2.78 -4.23 -19.23
N LEU A 163 -2.84 -2.97 -18.79
CA LEU A 163 -4.05 -2.39 -18.20
C LEU A 163 -5.23 -2.42 -19.18
N ARG A 164 -4.97 -2.08 -20.46
CA ARG A 164 -6.00 -2.03 -21.50
C ARG A 164 -6.43 -3.41 -21.99
N GLY A 165 -5.51 -4.37 -22.05
CA GLY A 165 -5.76 -5.70 -22.62
C GLY A 165 -6.33 -6.73 -21.64
N ASP A 166 -6.08 -6.59 -20.34
CA ASP A 166 -6.50 -7.57 -19.33
C ASP A 166 -7.75 -7.10 -18.57
N LYS A 167 -8.89 -7.77 -18.84
CA LYS A 167 -10.21 -7.44 -18.26
C LYS A 167 -10.21 -7.39 -16.73
N ARG A 168 -9.27 -8.07 -16.06
CA ARG A 168 -9.16 -8.05 -14.58
C ARG A 168 -8.81 -6.68 -14.01
N TYR A 169 -8.29 -5.77 -14.84
CA TYR A 169 -8.03 -4.38 -14.46
C TYR A 169 -9.24 -3.46 -14.63
N GLY A 170 -10.27 -3.90 -15.37
CA GLY A 170 -11.51 -3.13 -15.54
C GLY A 170 -11.35 -1.91 -16.46
N TYR A 171 -10.40 -1.93 -17.41
CA TYR A 171 -10.24 -0.83 -18.36
C TYR A 171 -11.48 -0.64 -19.23
N ASP A 172 -12.20 -1.70 -19.57
CA ASP A 172 -13.48 -1.68 -20.29
C ASP A 172 -14.55 -0.80 -19.63
N ARG A 173 -14.46 -0.62 -18.30
CA ARG A 173 -15.35 0.23 -17.50
C ARG A 173 -14.72 1.58 -17.13
N SER A 174 -13.53 1.87 -17.65
CA SER A 174 -12.81 3.12 -17.38
C SER A 174 -13.40 4.29 -18.16
N ARG A 175 -13.21 5.51 -17.64
CA ARG A 175 -13.58 6.74 -18.36
C ARG A 175 -12.85 6.87 -19.70
N ASN A 176 -11.61 6.39 -19.78
CA ASN A 176 -10.80 6.46 -20.99
C ASN A 176 -11.30 5.50 -22.07
N ALA A 177 -11.71 4.28 -21.71
CA ALA A 177 -12.34 3.36 -22.65
C ALA A 177 -13.65 3.94 -23.21
N THR A 178 -14.52 4.49 -22.35
CA THR A 178 -15.76 5.16 -22.80
C THR A 178 -15.47 6.33 -23.74
N ARG A 179 -14.43 7.12 -23.46
CA ARG A 179 -14.02 8.24 -24.31
C ARG A 179 -13.52 7.77 -25.68
N GLN A 180 -12.64 6.78 -25.72
CA GLN A 180 -12.11 6.21 -26.96
C GLN A 180 -13.22 5.57 -27.81
N ALA A 181 -14.11 4.82 -27.18
CA ALA A 181 -15.28 4.23 -27.85
C ALA A 181 -16.19 5.32 -28.45
N SER A 182 -16.39 6.43 -27.74
CA SER A 182 -17.19 7.56 -28.22
C SER A 182 -16.55 8.26 -29.43
N ILE A 183 -15.22 8.43 -29.44
CA ILE A 183 -14.49 9.02 -30.57
C ILE A 183 -14.61 8.10 -31.79
N LEU A 184 -14.33 6.81 -31.62
CA LEU A 184 -14.44 5.83 -32.70
C LEU A 184 -15.85 5.76 -33.28
N ALA A 185 -16.87 5.75 -32.42
CA ALA A 185 -18.27 5.76 -32.86
C ALA A 185 -18.60 7.01 -33.70
N ARG A 186 -18.11 8.19 -33.30
CA ARG A 186 -18.30 9.43 -34.08
C ARG A 186 -17.58 9.38 -35.43
N GLU A 187 -16.35 8.88 -35.48
CA GLU A 187 -15.61 8.70 -36.73
C GLU A 187 -16.32 7.73 -37.66
N MET A 188 -16.87 6.64 -37.13
CA MET A 188 -17.67 5.69 -37.90
C MET A 188 -18.95 6.33 -38.43
N MET A 189 -19.71 7.05 -37.59
CA MET A 189 -20.94 7.75 -38.03
C MET A 189 -20.66 8.79 -39.13
N SER A 190 -19.58 9.56 -38.99
CA SER A 190 -19.14 10.53 -40.00
C SER A 190 -18.79 9.85 -41.32
N LYS A 191 -18.06 8.73 -41.29
CA LYS A 191 -17.72 7.96 -42.51
C LYS A 191 -18.93 7.28 -43.16
N MET A 192 -19.99 7.01 -42.39
CA MET A 192 -21.22 6.37 -42.88
C MET A 192 -22.29 7.37 -43.38
N GLY A 193 -21.99 8.67 -43.44
CA GLY A 193 -22.90 9.67 -44.01
C GLY A 193 -24.07 10.08 -43.12
N ALA A 194 -23.99 9.82 -41.81
CA ALA A 194 -24.92 10.38 -40.85
C ALA A 194 -24.48 11.81 -40.49
N SER A 195 -25.03 12.80 -41.19
CA SER A 195 -25.00 14.22 -40.84
C SER A 195 -26.30 14.63 -40.16
#